data_AF-X1H9D6-F1
#
_entry.id   AF-X1H9D6-F1
#
_cell.length_a   1.000
_cell.length_b   1.000
_cell.length_c   1.000
_cell.angle_alpha   90.00
_cell.angle_beta   90.00
_cell.angle_gamma   90.00
#
_symmetry.space_group_name_H-M   'P 1'
#
loop_
_entity.id
_entity.type
_entity.pdbx_description
1 polymer ?
#
loop_
_entity_poly.entity_id
_entity_poly.type
_entity_poly.pdbx_seq_one_letter_code
_entity_poly.pdbx_strand_id
1 'polypeptide(L)'
;EPSDSQEAKDFIIAAFELSEKFNTPVILRSSTRISHGKSVVKLGKRKASPKKIEFLKNPPKYVAVPSYARKMRERMEKRLAQLRLYVNKCSQNQIISKGKEVGVVASGVAFQYAREEFKEASLLKLGLSYPFPDDLIKEFAHNYQELIVIEELDNFLEEHIRSLGIKTKGREYFSGIGELNPDRVAQGRCRLENNGALIKEKKVDENGISLPARPPMFCPGCPSRGLFYALSKIDCVVSGDIGCYSLGVFPPYERLDTILCMGAGITVAQGMDKA
;
A
#
# COMPACT_ATOMS: atom_id res chain seq x y z
N GLU A 1 6.00 3.60 -2.41
CA GLU A 1 5.75 2.79 -1.21
C GLU A 1 7.08 2.53 -0.52
N PRO A 2 7.24 2.87 0.77
CA PRO A 2 8.48 2.62 1.49
C PRO A 2 8.62 1.13 1.83
N SER A 3 9.85 0.63 1.79
CA SER A 3 10.17 -0.77 2.10
C SER A 3 10.71 -1.00 3.52
N ASP A 4 10.98 0.06 4.27
CA ASP A 4 11.38 0.03 5.67
C ASP A 4 11.08 1.37 6.39
N SER A 5 11.37 1.46 7.69
CA SER A 5 11.12 2.68 8.47
C SER A 5 11.97 3.88 8.03
N GLN A 6 13.19 3.64 7.51
CA GLN A 6 14.06 4.71 7.03
C GLN A 6 13.47 5.34 5.77
N GLU A 7 13.04 4.51 4.83
CA GLU A 7 12.34 4.94 3.63
C GLU A 7 11.02 5.59 3.93
N ALA A 8 10.24 5.11 4.92
CA ALA A 8 9.00 5.78 5.31
C ALA A 8 9.27 7.24 5.73
N LYS A 9 10.32 7.45 6.53
CA LYS A 9 10.77 8.77 6.97
C LYS A 9 11.35 9.62 5.82
N ASP A 10 12.08 9.03 4.88
CA ASP A 10 12.67 9.80 3.78
C ASP A 10 11.65 10.06 2.65
N PHE A 11 10.74 9.12 2.39
CA PHE A 11 9.71 9.24 1.35
C PHE A 11 8.61 10.22 1.73
N ILE A 12 8.29 10.43 3.01
CA ILE A 12 7.33 11.48 3.39
C ILE A 12 7.88 12.88 3.05
N ILE A 13 9.19 13.09 3.19
CA ILE A 13 9.86 14.33 2.78
C ILE A 13 9.79 14.47 1.26
N ALA A 14 10.16 13.42 0.53
CA ALA A 14 10.06 13.41 -0.93
C ALA A 14 8.62 13.63 -1.43
N ALA A 15 7.61 13.10 -0.73
CA ALA A 15 6.20 13.28 -1.06
C ALA A 15 5.77 14.76 -0.96
N PHE A 16 6.22 15.49 0.06
CA PHE A 16 6.00 16.94 0.15
C PHE A 16 6.69 17.67 -1.01
N GLU A 17 7.95 17.36 -1.30
CA GLU A 17 8.71 17.97 -2.40
C GLU A 17 8.03 17.72 -3.77
N LEU A 18 7.57 16.49 -4.01
CA LEU A 18 6.81 16.10 -5.19
C LEU A 18 5.48 16.84 -5.29
N SER A 19 4.73 16.90 -4.17
CA SER A 19 3.45 17.60 -4.09
C SER A 19 3.60 19.07 -4.44
N GLU A 20 4.61 19.73 -3.89
CA GLU A 20 4.89 21.13 -4.18
C GLU A 20 5.37 21.35 -5.61
N LYS A 21 6.25 20.47 -6.14
CA LYS A 21 6.80 20.58 -7.50
C LYS A 21 5.74 20.39 -8.57
N PHE A 22 4.88 19.38 -8.42
CA PHE A 22 3.85 19.03 -9.41
C PHE A 22 2.47 19.60 -9.06
N ASN A 23 2.34 20.29 -7.93
CA ASN A 23 1.09 20.88 -7.46
C ASN A 23 -0.06 19.85 -7.46
N THR A 24 0.19 18.71 -6.83
CA THR A 24 -0.72 17.55 -6.78
C THR A 24 -0.64 16.83 -5.45
N PRO A 25 -1.73 16.26 -4.94
CA PRO A 25 -1.65 15.32 -3.82
C PRO A 25 -0.70 14.17 -4.16
N VAL A 26 0.12 13.78 -3.21
CA VAL A 26 0.98 12.59 -3.27
C VAL A 26 0.60 11.71 -2.10
N ILE A 27 0.34 10.43 -2.38
CA ILE A 27 -0.09 9.46 -1.39
C ILE A 27 1.11 8.58 -1.05
N LEU A 28 1.53 8.62 0.22
CA LEU A 28 2.48 7.65 0.76
C LEU A 28 1.69 6.41 1.22
N ARG A 29 1.59 5.40 0.37
CA ARG A 29 1.02 4.11 0.75
C ARG A 29 2.03 3.31 1.56
N SER A 30 1.63 2.86 2.75
CA SER A 30 2.38 1.98 3.65
C SER A 30 1.67 0.62 3.76
N SER A 31 2.42 -0.48 3.84
CA SER A 31 1.85 -1.80 4.12
C SER A 31 1.75 -2.05 5.62
N THR A 32 0.97 -3.06 6.01
CA THR A 32 0.75 -3.43 7.42
C THR A 32 2.06 -3.57 8.19
N ARG A 33 3.05 -4.29 7.65
CA ARG A 33 4.34 -4.51 8.34
C ARG A 33 5.20 -3.26 8.47
N ILE A 34 5.12 -2.33 7.52
CA ILE A 34 5.82 -1.04 7.65
C ILE A 34 5.15 -0.17 8.71
N SER A 35 3.81 -0.18 8.76
CA SER A 35 3.04 0.60 9.74
C SER A 35 3.14 0.04 11.18
N HIS A 36 3.26 -1.28 11.34
CA HIS A 36 3.38 -1.94 12.65
C HIS A 36 4.84 -2.24 13.07
N GLY A 37 5.79 -2.03 12.17
CA GLY A 37 7.22 -2.20 12.43
C GLY A 37 7.85 -0.97 13.07
N LYS A 38 9.03 -1.16 13.68
CA LYS A 38 9.90 -0.06 14.11
C LYS A 38 11.36 -0.43 13.92
N SER A 39 12.16 0.51 13.48
CA SER A 39 13.62 0.39 13.44
C SER A 39 14.27 1.73 13.77
N VAL A 40 15.55 1.68 14.13
CA VAL A 40 16.35 2.90 14.29
C VAL A 40 16.51 3.56 12.92
N VAL A 41 16.30 4.87 12.87
CA VAL A 41 16.44 5.67 11.65
C VAL A 41 17.52 6.73 11.83
N LYS A 42 18.24 7.04 10.75
CA LYS A 42 19.15 8.18 10.68
C LYS A 42 18.35 9.46 10.57
N LEU A 43 18.49 10.34 11.55
CA LEU A 43 17.87 11.66 11.54
C LEU A 43 18.61 12.61 10.58
N GLY A 44 17.84 13.51 9.96
CA GLY A 44 18.36 14.59 9.15
C GLY A 44 18.10 15.94 9.81
N LYS A 45 18.75 17.01 9.33
CA LYS A 45 18.42 18.36 9.78
C LYS A 45 17.03 18.74 9.28
N ARG A 46 16.19 19.27 10.17
CA ARG A 46 14.90 19.85 9.78
C ARG A 46 15.16 21.04 8.86
N LYS A 47 14.47 21.06 7.71
CA LYS A 47 14.46 22.20 6.80
C LYS A 47 13.15 22.96 6.98
N ALA A 48 13.23 24.23 7.35
CA ALA A 48 12.07 25.10 7.33
C ALA A 48 11.71 25.41 5.86
N SER A 49 10.41 25.43 5.53
CA SER A 49 9.99 25.90 4.22
C SER A 49 10.18 27.42 4.16
N PRO A 50 10.85 27.96 3.13
CA PRO A 50 10.96 29.40 2.96
C PRO A 50 9.65 30.02 2.42
N LYS A 51 8.67 29.19 2.05
CA LYS A 51 7.41 29.65 1.46
C LYS A 51 6.51 30.24 2.54
N LYS A 52 5.92 31.39 2.24
CA LYS A 52 4.84 31.97 3.03
C LYS A 52 3.63 31.02 2.99
N ILE A 53 3.10 30.65 4.16
CA ILE A 53 1.91 29.83 4.27
C ILE A 53 0.70 30.76 4.13
N GLU A 54 0.03 30.70 2.98
CA GLU A 54 -1.18 31.46 2.73
C GLU A 54 -2.15 30.72 1.81
N PHE A 55 -3.45 30.92 2.04
CA PHE A 55 -4.48 30.43 1.14
C PHE A 55 -4.73 31.47 0.05
N LEU A 56 -4.24 31.20 -1.16
CA LEU A 56 -4.56 31.99 -2.33
C LEU A 56 -5.84 31.48 -2.98
N LYS A 57 -6.90 32.30 -2.92
CA LYS A 57 -8.20 32.00 -3.54
C LYS A 57 -8.00 31.76 -5.04
N ASN A 58 -8.26 30.53 -5.48
CA ASN A 58 -8.19 30.15 -6.90
C ASN A 58 -9.31 29.15 -7.26
N PRO A 59 -10.56 29.62 -7.42
CA PRO A 59 -11.69 28.75 -7.75
C PRO A 59 -11.47 27.91 -9.02
N PRO A 60 -10.89 28.42 -10.13
CA PRO A 60 -10.56 27.60 -11.30
C PRO A 60 -9.57 26.46 -11.05
N LYS A 61 -8.85 26.45 -9.92
CA LYS A 61 -7.98 25.35 -9.50
C LYS A 61 -8.69 24.36 -8.58
N TYR A 62 -9.57 24.84 -7.70
CA TYR A 62 -10.10 24.05 -6.58
C TYR A 62 -11.57 23.64 -6.73
N VAL A 63 -12.33 24.28 -7.62
CA VAL A 63 -13.77 24.06 -7.77
C VAL A 63 -14.03 23.39 -9.12
N ALA A 64 -14.43 22.12 -9.11
CA ALA A 64 -14.63 21.31 -10.31
C ALA A 64 -16.00 21.53 -10.99
N VAL A 65 -16.38 22.79 -11.22
CA VAL A 65 -17.56 23.10 -12.05
C VAL A 65 -17.27 22.85 -13.54
N PRO A 66 -18.29 22.55 -14.38
CA PRO A 66 -18.08 22.14 -15.77
C PRO A 66 -17.16 23.06 -16.60
N SER A 67 -17.25 24.38 -16.38
CA SER A 67 -16.40 25.38 -17.05
C SER A 67 -14.91 25.30 -16.68
N TYR A 68 -14.59 24.89 -15.45
CA TYR A 68 -13.21 24.76 -14.96
C TYR A 68 -12.67 23.34 -15.14
N ALA A 69 -13.52 22.32 -15.00
CA ALA A 69 -13.14 20.90 -15.01
C ALA A 69 -12.41 20.48 -16.29
N ARG A 70 -12.81 21.00 -17.47
CA ARG A 70 -12.14 20.72 -18.74
C ARG A 70 -10.66 21.15 -18.74
N LYS A 71 -10.39 22.40 -18.31
CA LYS A 71 -9.03 22.93 -18.15
C LYS A 71 -8.27 22.22 -17.01
N MET A 72 -8.96 21.77 -15.97
CA MET A 72 -8.36 20.94 -14.92
C MET A 72 -7.89 19.58 -15.47
N ARG A 73 -8.69 18.94 -16.32
CA ARG A 73 -8.34 17.66 -16.99
C ARG A 73 -7.10 17.80 -17.85
N GLU A 74 -7.00 18.86 -18.66
CA GLU A 74 -5.81 19.15 -19.48
C GLU A 74 -4.55 19.35 -18.64
N ARG A 75 -4.66 20.12 -17.54
CA ARG A 75 -3.53 20.31 -16.59
C ARG A 75 -3.14 18.99 -15.93
N MET A 76 -4.11 18.14 -15.60
CA MET A 76 -3.86 16.82 -15.03
C MET A 76 -3.09 15.92 -16.01
N GLU A 77 -3.47 15.87 -17.29
CA GLU A 77 -2.76 15.09 -18.31
C GLU A 77 -1.31 15.55 -18.50
N LYS A 78 -1.11 16.87 -18.64
CA LYS A 78 0.25 17.44 -18.76
C LYS A 78 1.10 17.09 -17.54
N ARG A 79 0.53 17.18 -16.34
CA ARG A 79 1.20 16.82 -15.09
C ARG A 79 1.53 15.32 -15.03
N LEU A 80 0.60 14.45 -15.44
CA LEU A 80 0.81 13.00 -15.44
C LEU A 80 1.93 12.61 -16.40
N ALA A 81 2.00 13.22 -17.58
CA ALA A 81 3.11 13.03 -18.52
C ALA A 81 4.46 13.44 -17.93
N GLN A 82 4.53 14.59 -17.24
CA GLN A 82 5.75 15.03 -16.56
C GLN A 82 6.14 14.11 -15.40
N LEU A 83 5.17 13.60 -14.64
CA LEU A 83 5.43 12.64 -13.56
C LEU A 83 5.94 11.30 -14.10
N ARG A 84 5.44 10.82 -15.24
CA ARG A 84 5.96 9.62 -15.93
C ARG A 84 7.44 9.77 -16.27
N LEU A 85 7.84 10.92 -16.84
CA LEU A 85 9.25 11.21 -17.13
C LEU A 85 10.10 11.27 -15.86
N TYR A 86 9.56 11.84 -14.78
CA TYR A 86 10.25 11.94 -13.50
C TYR A 86 10.46 10.56 -12.86
N VAL A 87 9.44 9.71 -12.82
CA VAL A 87 9.50 8.43 -12.09
C VAL A 87 10.49 7.45 -12.70
N ASN A 88 10.74 7.52 -14.01
CA ASN A 88 11.76 6.71 -14.67
C ASN A 88 13.19 7.02 -14.16
N LYS A 89 13.42 8.19 -13.55
CA LYS A 89 14.75 8.67 -13.15
C LYS A 89 14.86 9.00 -11.67
N CYS A 90 13.80 8.79 -10.89
CA CYS A 90 13.76 9.22 -9.50
C CYS A 90 14.63 8.29 -8.63
N SER A 91 15.31 8.86 -7.63
CA SER A 91 16.23 8.12 -6.74
C SER A 91 15.53 7.15 -5.79
N GLN A 92 14.21 7.26 -5.67
CA GLN A 92 13.38 6.35 -4.87
C GLN A 92 13.26 4.97 -5.52
N ASN A 93 13.37 4.89 -6.85
CA ASN A 93 13.48 3.63 -7.57
C ASN A 93 14.94 3.17 -7.54
N GLN A 94 15.17 1.89 -7.25
CA GLN A 94 16.52 1.35 -7.07
C GLN A 94 16.65 0.00 -7.77
N ILE A 95 17.77 -0.18 -8.47
CA ILE A 95 18.16 -1.47 -9.04
C ILE A 95 19.30 -2.03 -8.19
N ILE A 96 19.16 -3.28 -7.76
CA ILE A 96 20.23 -4.08 -7.17
C ILE A 96 20.61 -5.15 -8.18
N SER A 97 21.73 -4.95 -8.86
CA SER A 97 22.23 -5.89 -9.87
C SER A 97 23.01 -7.03 -9.23
N LYS A 98 22.66 -8.26 -9.60
CA LYS A 98 23.35 -9.50 -9.22
C LYS A 98 23.50 -10.40 -10.45
N GLY A 99 22.80 -11.54 -10.52
CA GLY A 99 22.76 -12.41 -11.69
C GLY A 99 21.96 -11.82 -12.86
N LYS A 100 22.11 -12.44 -14.05
CA LYS A 100 21.44 -12.04 -15.30
C LYS A 100 20.29 -12.96 -15.74
N GLU A 101 20.01 -14.02 -14.99
CA GLU A 101 18.96 -14.98 -15.36
C GLU A 101 17.58 -14.47 -14.95
N VAL A 102 17.44 -14.07 -13.68
CA VAL A 102 16.17 -13.68 -13.08
C VAL A 102 16.21 -12.23 -12.63
N GLY A 103 15.23 -11.45 -13.09
CA GLY A 103 14.89 -10.14 -12.57
C GLY A 103 13.64 -10.19 -11.71
N VAL A 104 13.63 -9.51 -10.57
CA VAL A 104 12.46 -9.42 -9.68
C VAL A 104 12.03 -7.96 -9.53
N VAL A 105 10.76 -7.65 -9.79
CA VAL A 105 10.16 -6.33 -9.57
C VAL A 105 9.28 -6.37 -8.34
N ALA A 106 9.50 -5.43 -7.41
CA ALA A 106 8.72 -5.34 -6.18
C ALA A 106 8.59 -3.90 -5.67
N SER A 107 7.55 -3.63 -4.88
CA SER A 107 7.35 -2.36 -4.16
C SER A 107 7.13 -2.60 -2.67
N GLY A 108 7.35 -1.55 -1.86
CA GLY A 108 7.07 -1.59 -0.43
C GLY A 108 7.78 -2.74 0.29
N VAL A 109 7.09 -3.37 1.25
CA VAL A 109 7.69 -4.46 2.04
C VAL A 109 7.98 -5.72 1.22
N ALA A 110 7.27 -5.94 0.11
CA ALA A 110 7.48 -7.10 -0.76
C ALA A 110 8.91 -7.15 -1.31
N PHE A 111 9.55 -5.99 -1.50
CA PHE A 111 10.97 -5.91 -1.85
C PHE A 111 11.89 -6.56 -0.81
N GLN A 112 11.60 -6.40 0.49
CA GLN A 112 12.44 -7.00 1.54
C GLN A 112 12.34 -8.53 1.48
N TYR A 113 11.13 -9.05 1.29
CA TYR A 113 10.88 -10.50 1.18
C TYR A 113 11.53 -11.07 -0.09
N ALA A 114 11.39 -10.36 -1.22
CA ALA A 114 12.06 -10.71 -2.45
C ALA A 114 13.58 -10.77 -2.29
N ARG A 115 14.17 -9.79 -1.59
CA ARG A 115 15.62 -9.73 -1.35
C ARG A 115 16.13 -10.88 -0.47
N GLU A 116 15.32 -11.32 0.49
CA GLU A 116 15.64 -12.44 1.37
C GLU A 116 15.57 -13.80 0.64
N GLU A 117 14.52 -13.99 -0.16
CA GLU A 117 14.23 -15.27 -0.81
C GLU A 117 14.91 -15.45 -2.18
N PHE A 118 15.10 -14.37 -2.95
CA PHE A 118 15.74 -14.40 -4.27
C PHE A 118 17.15 -13.81 -4.20
N LYS A 119 18.05 -14.52 -3.50
CA LYS A 119 19.40 -14.03 -3.19
C LYS A 119 20.28 -13.79 -4.42
N GLU A 120 20.11 -14.55 -5.48
CA GLU A 120 20.91 -14.42 -6.71
C GLU A 120 20.26 -13.53 -7.78
N ALA A 121 18.96 -13.23 -7.64
CA ALA A 121 18.24 -12.43 -8.61
C ALA A 121 18.62 -10.95 -8.51
N SER A 122 18.58 -10.27 -9.66
CA SER A 122 18.60 -8.81 -9.67
C SER A 122 17.23 -8.27 -9.29
N LEU A 123 17.19 -7.15 -8.56
CA LEU A 123 15.95 -6.59 -8.00
C LEU A 123 15.73 -5.17 -8.49
N LEU A 124 14.53 -4.88 -9.01
CA LEU A 124 14.02 -3.53 -9.22
C LEU A 124 13.02 -3.21 -8.11
N LYS A 125 13.43 -2.32 -7.20
CA LYS A 125 12.55 -1.75 -6.17
C LYS A 125 11.88 -0.49 -6.70
N LEU A 126 10.55 -0.49 -6.73
CA LEU A 126 9.75 0.69 -7.07
C LEU A 126 9.42 1.49 -5.81
N GLY A 127 10.04 2.66 -5.67
CA GLY A 127 9.74 3.64 -4.63
C GLY A 127 8.49 4.48 -4.96
N LEU A 128 8.19 4.66 -6.24
CA LEU A 128 6.91 5.20 -6.73
C LEU A 128 6.23 4.13 -7.60
N SER A 129 5.10 3.62 -7.12
CA SER A 129 4.27 2.60 -7.81
C SER A 129 3.23 3.22 -8.74
N TYR A 130 2.97 4.53 -8.65
CA TYR A 130 2.13 5.27 -9.59
C TYR A 130 2.56 6.75 -9.70
N PRO A 131 2.61 7.34 -10.91
CA PRO A 131 2.51 6.64 -12.21
C PRO A 131 3.66 5.65 -12.40
N PHE A 132 3.45 4.67 -13.27
CA PHE A 132 4.42 3.61 -13.52
C PHE A 132 5.67 4.13 -14.28
N PRO A 133 6.88 3.66 -13.92
CA PRO A 133 8.11 3.98 -14.65
C PRO A 133 8.35 3.00 -15.80
N ASP A 134 7.56 3.14 -16.87
CA ASP A 134 7.54 2.19 -17.99
C ASP A 134 8.91 1.99 -18.65
N ASP A 135 9.70 3.06 -18.83
CA ASP A 135 11.00 2.97 -19.49
C ASP A 135 12.01 2.24 -18.61
N LEU A 136 12.02 2.52 -17.31
CA LEU A 136 12.85 1.83 -16.32
C LEU A 136 12.48 0.35 -16.23
N ILE A 137 11.19 0.03 -16.23
CA ILE A 137 10.69 -1.35 -16.19
C ILE A 137 11.12 -2.10 -17.45
N LYS A 138 10.96 -1.49 -18.63
CA LYS A 138 11.38 -2.09 -19.92
C LYS A 138 12.88 -2.32 -19.97
N GLU A 139 13.67 -1.32 -19.58
CA GLU A 139 15.12 -1.41 -19.53
C GLU A 139 15.57 -2.52 -18.58
N PHE A 140 14.98 -2.57 -17.38
CA PHE A 140 15.26 -3.63 -16.43
C PHE A 140 14.89 -5.01 -17.00
N ALA A 141 13.67 -5.16 -17.51
CA ALA A 141 13.17 -6.43 -18.05
C ALA A 141 14.00 -6.96 -19.22
N HIS A 142 14.57 -6.08 -20.06
CA HIS A 142 15.40 -6.49 -21.20
C HIS A 142 16.70 -7.20 -20.80
N ASN A 143 17.17 -7.01 -19.57
CA ASN A 143 18.43 -7.58 -19.10
C ASN A 143 18.30 -9.00 -18.53
N TYR A 144 17.10 -9.56 -18.43
CA TYR A 144 16.84 -10.84 -17.76
C TYR A 144 16.00 -11.77 -18.63
N GLN A 145 16.25 -13.08 -18.49
CA GLN A 145 15.49 -14.11 -19.22
C GLN A 145 14.09 -14.29 -18.64
N GLU A 146 13.98 -14.18 -17.32
CA GLU A 146 12.73 -14.32 -16.58
C GLU A 146 12.50 -13.09 -15.69
N LEU A 147 11.27 -12.58 -15.72
CA LEU A 147 10.83 -11.48 -14.87
C LEU A 147 9.76 -11.96 -13.89
N ILE A 148 10.05 -11.82 -12.60
CA ILE A 148 9.15 -12.17 -11.51
C ILE A 148 8.61 -10.88 -10.88
N VAL A 149 7.31 -10.84 -10.59
CA VAL A 149 6.68 -9.71 -9.88
C VAL A 149 6.20 -10.18 -8.52
N ILE A 150 6.68 -9.51 -7.47
CA ILE A 150 6.31 -9.80 -6.09
C ILE A 150 5.69 -8.55 -5.48
N GLU A 151 4.38 -8.59 -5.27
CA GLU A 151 3.59 -7.49 -4.74
C GLU A 151 2.56 -7.96 -3.70
N GLU A 152 2.11 -7.03 -2.87
CA GLU A 152 1.17 -7.33 -1.77
C GLU A 152 -0.28 -7.19 -2.24
N LEU A 153 -1.10 -8.17 -1.89
CA LEU A 153 -2.52 -8.28 -2.23
C LEU A 153 -2.70 -8.43 -3.73
N ASP A 154 -3.15 -7.41 -4.44
CA ASP A 154 -3.56 -7.50 -5.85
C ASP A 154 -2.38 -7.35 -6.83
N ASN A 155 -2.54 -7.92 -8.02
CA ASN A 155 -1.54 -8.01 -9.09
C ASN A 155 -1.43 -6.71 -9.93
N PHE A 156 -1.41 -5.57 -9.26
CA PHE A 156 -1.46 -4.23 -9.86
C PHE A 156 -0.23 -3.91 -10.73
N LEU A 157 0.97 -4.20 -10.23
CA LEU A 157 2.22 -4.03 -10.96
C LEU A 157 2.33 -5.08 -12.07
N GLU A 158 2.01 -6.33 -11.78
CA GLU A 158 2.11 -7.43 -12.74
C GLU A 158 1.20 -7.19 -13.96
N GLU A 159 -0.05 -6.77 -13.74
CA GLU A 159 -0.98 -6.42 -14.83
C GLU A 159 -0.45 -5.30 -15.70
N HIS A 160 0.06 -4.23 -15.08
CA HIS A 160 0.63 -3.12 -15.82
C HIS A 160 1.85 -3.54 -16.63
N ILE A 161 2.78 -4.30 -16.03
CA ILE A 161 3.99 -4.78 -16.72
C ILE A 161 3.61 -5.70 -17.90
N ARG A 162 2.62 -6.59 -17.72
CA ARG A 162 2.09 -7.41 -18.81
C ARG A 162 1.48 -6.57 -19.93
N SER A 163 0.80 -5.47 -19.60
CA SER A 163 0.24 -4.54 -20.60
C SER A 163 1.31 -3.86 -21.47
N LEU A 164 2.57 -3.79 -20.99
CA LEU A 164 3.72 -3.32 -21.76
C LEU A 164 4.28 -4.38 -22.73
N GLY A 165 3.67 -5.56 -22.80
CA GLY A 165 4.13 -6.69 -23.61
C GLY A 165 5.24 -7.53 -22.98
N ILE A 166 5.50 -7.34 -21.68
CA ILE A 166 6.56 -8.05 -20.95
C ILE A 166 5.94 -9.29 -20.29
N LYS A 167 6.52 -10.47 -20.55
CA LYS A 167 6.11 -11.72 -19.89
C LYS A 167 6.59 -11.71 -18.44
N THR A 168 5.69 -12.03 -17.52
CA THR A 168 5.99 -12.07 -16.08
C THR A 168 5.36 -13.27 -15.40
N LYS A 169 5.98 -13.70 -14.31
CA LYS A 169 5.42 -14.65 -13.35
C LYS A 169 5.21 -13.94 -12.01
N GLY A 170 4.03 -14.05 -11.43
CA GLY A 170 3.70 -13.33 -10.20
C GLY A 170 2.56 -14.00 -9.45
N ARG A 171 1.34 -13.49 -9.62
CA ARG A 171 0.12 -13.88 -8.90
C ARG A 171 -0.15 -15.39 -8.88
N GLU A 172 0.23 -16.10 -9.93
CA GLU A 172 0.08 -17.56 -10.00
C GLU A 172 0.93 -18.30 -8.95
N TYR A 173 2.05 -17.71 -8.51
CA TYR A 173 2.98 -18.25 -7.51
C TYR A 173 2.95 -17.50 -6.17
N PHE A 174 2.49 -16.25 -6.15
CA PHE A 174 2.38 -15.44 -4.94
C PHE A 174 0.90 -15.06 -4.73
N SER A 175 0.24 -15.79 -3.82
CA SER A 175 -1.19 -15.61 -3.56
C SER A 175 -1.47 -14.24 -2.94
N GLY A 176 -2.46 -13.53 -3.49
CA GLY A 176 -2.94 -12.27 -2.92
C GLY A 176 -3.93 -12.43 -1.77
N ILE A 177 -4.20 -13.66 -1.33
CA ILE A 177 -5.10 -13.92 -0.19
C ILE A 177 -4.28 -13.82 1.09
N GLY A 178 -4.69 -12.96 2.01
CA GLY A 178 -3.98 -12.77 3.28
C GLY A 178 -2.62 -12.10 3.09
N GLU A 179 -1.89 -11.97 4.20
CA GLU A 179 -0.66 -11.18 4.21
C GLU A 179 0.51 -11.88 3.52
N LEU A 180 1.25 -11.16 2.69
CA LEU A 180 2.51 -11.62 2.13
C LEU A 180 3.62 -11.55 3.19
N ASN A 181 4.44 -12.59 3.30
CA ASN A 181 5.57 -12.68 4.23
C ASN A 181 6.72 -13.51 3.62
N PRO A 182 7.91 -13.56 4.24
CA PRO A 182 9.05 -14.32 3.69
C PRO A 182 8.71 -15.79 3.43
N ASP A 183 8.02 -16.47 4.34
CA ASP A 183 7.67 -17.90 4.17
C ASP A 183 6.79 -18.12 2.92
N ARG A 184 5.83 -17.24 2.66
CA ARG A 184 4.96 -17.33 1.48
C ARG A 184 5.70 -17.01 0.19
N VAL A 185 6.67 -16.08 0.25
CA VAL A 185 7.55 -15.81 -0.89
C VAL A 185 8.47 -17.01 -1.15
N ALA A 186 9.00 -17.65 -0.11
CA ALA A 186 9.81 -18.87 -0.19
C ALA A 186 9.01 -20.01 -0.84
N GLN A 187 7.77 -20.22 -0.40
CA GLN A 187 6.86 -21.19 -1.00
C GLN A 187 6.59 -20.88 -2.48
N GLY A 188 6.34 -19.60 -2.82
CA GLY A 188 6.18 -19.16 -4.20
C GLY A 188 7.41 -19.45 -5.07
N ARG A 189 8.60 -19.13 -4.56
CA ARG A 189 9.88 -19.43 -5.21
C ARG A 189 10.07 -20.94 -5.43
N CYS A 190 9.86 -21.74 -4.41
CA CYS A 190 10.04 -23.18 -4.56
C CYS A 190 8.98 -23.79 -5.52
N ARG A 191 7.78 -23.21 -5.64
CA ARG A 191 6.81 -23.60 -6.69
C ARG A 191 7.29 -23.21 -8.09
N LEU A 192 7.90 -22.03 -8.25
CA LEU A 192 8.53 -21.62 -9.52
C LEU A 192 9.61 -22.61 -9.95
N GLU A 193 10.51 -22.99 -9.04
CA GLU A 193 11.62 -23.91 -9.30
C GLU A 193 11.15 -25.35 -9.61
N ASN A 194 10.03 -25.78 -9.04
CA ASN A 194 9.48 -27.14 -9.20
C ASN A 194 8.27 -27.22 -10.15
N ASN A 195 8.14 -26.29 -11.11
CA ASN A 195 7.04 -26.27 -12.09
C ASN A 195 5.63 -26.38 -11.48
N GLY A 196 5.40 -25.74 -10.33
CA GLY A 196 4.09 -25.63 -9.69
C GLY A 196 3.72 -26.77 -8.73
N ALA A 197 4.63 -27.70 -8.42
CA ALA A 197 4.38 -28.74 -7.43
C ALA A 197 4.01 -28.13 -6.06
N LEU A 198 2.89 -28.58 -5.47
CA LEU A 198 2.43 -28.13 -4.16
C LEU A 198 3.42 -28.58 -3.08
N ILE A 199 4.07 -27.63 -2.42
CA ILE A 199 4.92 -27.91 -1.27
C ILE A 199 4.01 -27.97 -0.06
N LYS A 200 4.03 -29.10 0.66
CA LYS A 200 3.32 -29.25 1.92
C LYS A 200 3.73 -28.10 2.85
N GLU A 201 2.76 -27.28 3.25
CA GLU A 201 2.97 -26.27 4.27
C GLU A 201 3.57 -26.94 5.50
N LYS A 202 4.60 -26.32 6.10
CA LYS A 202 5.05 -26.72 7.42
C LYS A 202 3.86 -26.48 8.36
N LYS A 203 3.22 -27.57 8.80
CA LYS A 203 2.22 -27.50 9.85
C LYS A 203 2.85 -26.81 11.04
N VAL A 204 2.16 -25.78 11.54
CA VAL A 204 2.48 -25.17 12.84
C VAL A 204 2.47 -26.30 13.87
N ASP A 205 3.47 -26.34 14.73
CA ASP A 205 3.57 -27.37 15.77
C ASP A 205 2.31 -27.34 16.66
N GLU A 206 1.45 -28.34 16.47
CA GLU A 206 0.19 -28.49 17.22
C GLU A 206 0.44 -28.74 18.71
N ASN A 207 1.67 -29.04 19.12
CA ASN A 207 2.09 -29.19 20.52
C ASN A 207 2.54 -27.87 21.19
N GLY A 208 2.43 -26.74 20.49
CA GLY A 208 2.74 -25.43 21.04
C GLY A 208 1.84 -25.05 22.22
N ILE A 209 2.37 -24.23 23.14
CA ILE A 209 1.60 -23.67 24.25
C ILE A 209 0.45 -22.83 23.68
N SER A 210 -0.79 -23.16 24.05
CA SER A 210 -1.96 -22.34 23.72
C SER A 210 -1.86 -20.99 24.41
N LEU A 211 -1.70 -19.92 23.62
CA LEU A 211 -1.66 -18.55 24.13
C LEU A 211 -3.09 -18.00 24.23
N PRO A 212 -3.41 -17.22 25.28
CA PRO A 212 -4.71 -16.58 25.37
C PRO A 212 -4.89 -15.58 24.22
N ALA A 213 -6.09 -15.57 23.63
CA ALA A 213 -6.43 -14.62 22.58
C ALA A 213 -6.34 -13.18 23.10
N ARG A 214 -5.72 -12.30 22.31
CA ARG A 214 -5.64 -10.86 22.59
C ARG A 214 -6.35 -10.11 21.47
N PRO A 215 -7.70 -10.15 21.42
CA PRO A 215 -8.42 -9.39 20.41
C PRO A 215 -8.15 -7.89 20.60
N PRO A 216 -8.24 -7.09 19.52
CA PRO A 216 -8.19 -5.64 19.65
C PRO A 216 -9.31 -5.13 20.57
N MET A 217 -8.97 -4.28 21.54
CA MET A 217 -9.93 -3.72 22.50
C MET A 217 -9.83 -2.19 22.52
N PHE A 218 -10.91 -1.51 22.94
CA PHE A 218 -10.84 -0.08 23.23
C PHE A 218 -9.78 0.25 24.28
N CYS A 219 -9.04 1.33 24.06
CA CYS A 219 -8.11 1.86 25.05
C CYS A 219 -8.83 2.16 26.38
N PRO A 220 -8.14 2.07 27.54
CA PRO A 220 -8.76 2.30 28.86
C PRO A 220 -9.57 3.60 28.98
N GLY A 221 -9.14 4.69 28.33
CA GLY A 221 -9.83 5.98 28.31
C GLY A 221 -10.61 6.31 27.03
N CYS A 222 -10.90 5.33 26.17
CA CYS A 222 -11.59 5.60 24.91
C CYS A 222 -13.05 6.03 25.16
N PRO A 223 -13.49 7.22 24.68
CA PRO A 223 -14.86 7.69 24.90
C PRO A 223 -15.90 6.82 24.19
N SER A 224 -15.51 6.09 23.14
CA SER A 224 -16.40 5.18 22.41
C SER A 224 -16.96 4.06 23.30
N ARG A 225 -16.29 3.69 24.40
CA ARG A 225 -16.78 2.66 25.34
C ARG A 225 -18.15 3.01 25.91
N GLY A 226 -18.33 4.25 26.37
CA GLY A 226 -19.60 4.71 26.92
C GLY A 226 -20.70 4.78 25.87
N LEU A 227 -20.36 5.26 24.67
CA LEU A 227 -21.28 5.32 23.54
C LEU A 227 -21.79 3.93 23.14
N PHE A 228 -20.90 2.96 22.92
CA PHE A 228 -21.29 1.62 22.52
C PHE A 228 -21.99 0.84 23.63
N TYR A 229 -21.69 1.11 24.89
CA TYR A 229 -22.47 0.59 26.01
C TYR A 229 -23.90 1.15 26.02
N ALA A 230 -24.07 2.46 25.79
CA ALA A 230 -25.41 3.05 25.72
C ALA A 230 -26.18 2.52 24.51
N LEU A 231 -25.54 2.43 23.34
CA LEU A 231 -26.12 1.85 22.14
C LEU A 231 -26.50 0.37 22.31
N SER A 232 -25.78 -0.40 23.14
CA SER A 232 -26.14 -1.80 23.44
C SER A 232 -27.36 -1.95 24.35
N LYS A 233 -27.90 -0.84 24.87
CA LYS A 233 -29.17 -0.80 25.60
C LYS A 233 -30.34 -0.31 24.76
N ILE A 234 -30.10 0.05 23.49
CA ILE A 234 -31.11 0.61 22.60
C ILE A 234 -31.29 -0.33 21.42
N ASP A 235 -32.54 -0.66 21.12
CA ASP A 235 -32.91 -1.38 19.90
C ASP A 235 -32.89 -0.42 18.72
N CYS A 236 -31.78 -0.42 17.98
CA CYS A 236 -31.62 0.38 16.77
C CYS A 236 -30.69 -0.33 15.78
N VAL A 237 -30.45 0.26 14.60
CA VAL A 237 -29.38 -0.16 13.71
C VAL A 237 -28.22 0.84 13.82
N VAL A 238 -27.02 0.36 14.14
CA VAL A 238 -25.80 1.16 14.23
C VAL A 238 -24.97 0.93 12.98
N SER A 239 -25.02 1.91 12.09
CA SER A 239 -24.11 2.02 10.96
C SER A 239 -22.84 2.75 11.38
N GLY A 240 -21.69 2.16 11.06
CA GLY A 240 -20.40 2.72 11.36
C GLY A 240 -19.46 2.75 10.16
N ASP A 241 -18.23 3.14 10.49
CA ASP A 241 -17.13 3.41 9.58
C ASP A 241 -15.87 2.63 10.00
N ILE A 242 -14.88 2.55 9.11
CA ILE A 242 -13.58 1.95 9.45
C ILE A 242 -12.79 2.89 10.38
N GLY A 243 -12.54 2.44 11.60
CA GLY A 243 -11.73 3.14 12.62
C GLY A 243 -11.70 2.37 13.93
N CYS A 244 -11.07 2.90 14.98
CA CYS A 244 -10.98 2.22 16.28
C CYS A 244 -12.35 1.91 16.91
N TYR A 245 -13.40 2.63 16.52
CA TYR A 245 -14.79 2.37 16.93
C TYR A 245 -15.39 1.11 16.27
N SER A 246 -14.74 0.52 15.26
CA SER A 246 -15.13 -0.79 14.73
C SER A 246 -15.07 -1.89 15.80
N LEU A 247 -14.25 -1.70 16.84
CA LEU A 247 -14.14 -2.59 17.99
C LEU A 247 -15.42 -2.68 18.81
N GLY A 248 -16.40 -1.79 18.58
CA GLY A 248 -17.74 -1.91 19.13
C GLY A 248 -18.47 -3.18 18.71
N VAL A 249 -18.04 -3.86 17.64
CA VAL A 249 -18.59 -5.16 17.20
C VAL A 249 -18.27 -6.30 18.18
N PHE A 250 -17.22 -6.17 18.99
CA PHE A 250 -16.77 -7.24 19.89
C PHE A 250 -17.41 -7.12 21.29
N PRO A 251 -17.41 -8.22 22.07
CA PRO A 251 -17.77 -8.18 23.49
C PRO A 251 -16.97 -7.12 24.28
N PRO A 252 -17.58 -6.45 25.28
CA PRO A 252 -18.95 -6.65 25.79
C PRO A 252 -20.01 -5.77 25.11
N TYR A 253 -19.65 -5.06 24.03
CA TYR A 253 -20.57 -4.09 23.41
C TYR A 253 -21.47 -4.77 22.40
N GLU A 254 -20.88 -5.58 21.52
CA GLU A 254 -21.58 -6.31 20.45
C GLU A 254 -22.55 -5.41 19.68
N ARG A 255 -22.12 -4.17 19.45
CA ARG A 255 -22.96 -3.08 18.99
C ARG A 255 -22.31 -2.33 17.85
N LEU A 256 -22.34 -2.93 16.68
CA LEU A 256 -22.03 -2.32 15.39
C LEU A 256 -22.58 -3.26 14.32
N ASP A 257 -23.61 -2.84 13.59
CA ASP A 257 -24.32 -3.77 12.69
C ASP A 257 -23.76 -3.73 11.28
N THR A 258 -23.31 -2.55 10.83
CA THR A 258 -22.74 -2.39 9.49
C THR A 258 -21.49 -1.53 9.50
N ILE A 259 -20.54 -1.92 8.65
CA ILE A 259 -19.30 -1.22 8.38
C ILE A 259 -18.87 -1.57 6.96
N LEU A 260 -18.58 -0.57 6.13
CA LEU A 260 -18.21 -0.80 4.74
C LEU A 260 -16.84 -0.23 4.41
N CYS A 261 -16.68 1.08 4.53
CA CYS A 261 -15.41 1.78 4.33
C CYS A 261 -15.35 3.02 5.24
N MET A 262 -14.30 3.83 5.13
CA MET A 262 -14.26 5.12 5.84
C MET A 262 -15.18 6.13 5.15
N GLY A 263 -16.09 6.74 5.92
CA GLY A 263 -17.09 7.72 5.45
C GLY A 263 -18.42 7.11 4.99
N ALA A 264 -18.57 5.78 5.00
CA ALA A 264 -19.79 5.08 4.66
C ALA A 264 -20.88 5.14 5.74
N GLY A 265 -20.54 5.29 7.02
CA GLY A 265 -21.49 5.17 8.14
C GLY A 265 -22.71 6.08 8.00
N ILE A 266 -22.50 7.33 7.57
CA ILE A 266 -23.59 8.28 7.32
C ILE A 266 -24.44 7.85 6.10
N THR A 267 -23.79 7.52 4.99
CA THR A 267 -24.49 7.20 3.74
C THR A 267 -25.24 5.87 3.80
N VAL A 268 -24.72 4.88 4.54
CA VAL A 268 -25.40 3.61 4.77
C VAL A 268 -26.63 3.83 5.65
N ALA A 269 -26.52 4.61 6.72
CA ALA A 269 -27.67 4.98 7.53
C ALA A 269 -28.75 5.74 6.71
N GLN A 270 -28.34 6.70 5.87
CA GLN A 270 -29.27 7.40 4.97
C GLN A 270 -29.94 6.46 3.94
N GLY A 271 -29.19 5.46 3.44
CA GLY A 271 -29.74 4.46 2.54
C GLY A 271 -30.79 3.59 3.21
N MET A 272 -30.52 3.15 4.45
CA MET A 272 -31.47 2.38 5.27
C MET A 272 -32.72 3.18 5.63
N ASP A 273 -32.58 4.47 5.96
CA ASP A 273 -33.71 5.36 6.31
C ASP A 273 -34.65 5.62 5.13
N LYS A 274 -34.12 5.58 3.90
CA LYS A 274 -34.91 5.78 2.66
C LYS A 274 -35.58 4.51 2.13
N ALA A 275 -35.10 3.33 2.51
CA ALA A 275 -35.56 2.04 1.99
C ALA A 275 -36.80 1.57 2.76
#